data_AF-A0A956J4F8-F1
#
_entry.id   AF-A0A956J4F8-F1
#
_cell.length_a   1.000
_cell.length_b   1.000
_cell.length_c   1.000
_cell.angle_alpha   90.00
_cell.angle_beta   90.00
_cell.angle_gamma   90.00
#
_symmetry.space_group_name_H-M   'P 1'
#
loop_
_entity.id
_entity.type
_entity.pdbx_description
1 polymer ?
#
loop_
_entity_poly.entity_id
_entity_poly.type
_entity_poly.pdbx_seq_one_letter_code
_entity_poly.pdbx_strand_id
1 'polypeptide(L)'
;MIISLDVAQRIRVELTRLKRLRDGVLDAARAGDPSRTLTRAEELGCALDNTLGLVDAVLEAVEEDQPSGLEPQPALPRAPRARPTALRSKRGS
;
A
#
# COMPACT_ATOMS: atom_id res chain seq x y z
N MET A 1 4.31 7.73 -3.69
CA MET A 1 3.91 6.36 -3.30
C MET A 1 3.15 5.77 -4.47
N ILE A 2 3.78 4.89 -5.25
CA ILE A 2 3.11 4.18 -6.34
C ILE A 2 2.73 2.83 -5.74
N ILE A 3 1.44 2.57 -5.50
CA ILE A 3 0.99 1.19 -5.25
C ILE A 3 1.56 0.36 -6.41
N SER A 4 2.35 -0.67 -6.11
CA SER A 4 3.02 -1.43 -7.16
C SER A 4 1.96 -1.91 -8.15
N LEU A 5 2.24 -1.78 -9.45
CA LEU A 5 1.33 -2.22 -10.51
C LEU A 5 0.92 -3.69 -10.30
N ASP A 6 1.81 -4.48 -9.70
CA ASP A 6 1.60 -5.87 -9.31
C ASP A 6 0.49 -6.05 -8.27
N VAL A 7 0.48 -5.23 -7.20
CA VAL A 7 -0.58 -5.26 -6.17
C VAL A 7 -1.93 -4.88 -6.76
N ALA A 8 -1.99 -3.81 -7.56
CA ALA A 8 -3.22 -3.39 -8.22
C ALA A 8 -3.76 -4.46 -9.19
N GLN A 9 -2.86 -5.12 -9.94
CA GLN A 9 -3.20 -6.23 -10.83
C GLN A 9 -3.75 -7.43 -10.05
N ARG A 10 -3.13 -7.78 -8.91
CA ARG A 10 -3.53 -8.90 -8.05
C ARG A 10 -4.91 -8.68 -7.44
N ILE A 11 -5.17 -7.48 -6.92
CA ILE A 11 -6.50 -7.07 -6.42
C ILE A 11 -7.53 -7.21 -7.54
N ARG A 12 -7.23 -6.75 -8.76
CA ARG A 12 -8.14 -6.88 -9.91
C ARG A 12 -8.49 -8.34 -10.22
N VAL A 13 -7.51 -9.24 -10.16
CA VAL A 13 -7.73 -10.68 -10.37
C VAL A 13 -8.64 -11.26 -9.29
N GLU A 14 -8.38 -10.98 -8.03
CA GLU A 14 -9.22 -11.47 -6.92
C GLU A 14 -10.64 -10.89 -6.98
N LEU A 15 -10.82 -9.60 -7.25
CA LEU A 15 -12.15 -9.00 -7.45
C LEU A 15 -12.92 -9.67 -8.60
N THR A 16 -12.24 -10.01 -9.69
CA THR A 16 -12.85 -10.74 -10.81
C THR A 16 -13.29 -12.14 -10.39
N ARG A 17 -12.46 -12.83 -9.59
CA ARG A 17 -12.77 -14.15 -9.05
C ARG A 17 -13.96 -14.10 -8.08
N LEU A 18 -14.00 -13.14 -7.16
CA LEU A 18 -15.14 -12.93 -6.24
C LEU A 18 -16.44 -12.65 -7.00
N LYS A 19 -16.39 -11.84 -8.07
CA LYS A 19 -17.56 -11.59 -8.90
C LYS A 19 -18.13 -12.88 -9.51
N ARG A 20 -17.27 -13.77 -10.03
CA ARG A 20 -17.70 -15.06 -10.60
C ARG A 20 -18.32 -15.98 -9.56
N LEU A 21 -17.74 -16.02 -8.34
CA LEU A 21 -18.30 -16.82 -7.24
C LEU A 21 -19.68 -16.30 -6.83
N ARG A 22 -19.83 -14.99 -6.67
CA ARG A 22 -21.13 -14.35 -6.40
C ARG A 22 -22.17 -14.69 -7.47
N ASP A 23 -21.81 -14.57 -8.75
CA ASP A 23 -22.72 -14.91 -9.85
C ASP A 23 -23.14 -16.40 -9.77
N GLY A 24 -22.21 -17.30 -9.41
CA GLY A 24 -22.51 -18.71 -9.16
C GLY A 24 -23.46 -18.98 -7.98
N VAL A 25 -23.38 -18.19 -6.90
CA VAL A 25 -24.34 -18.23 -5.79
C VAL A 25 -25.73 -17.82 -6.28
N LEU A 26 -25.82 -16.71 -7.02
CA LEU A 26 -27.08 -16.19 -7.53
C LEU A 26 -27.73 -17.15 -8.52
N ASP A 27 -26.95 -17.80 -9.38
CA ASP A 27 -27.44 -18.81 -10.33
C ASP A 27 -27.97 -20.05 -9.60
N ALA A 28 -27.30 -20.52 -8.55
CA ALA A 28 -27.80 -21.62 -7.72
C ALA A 28 -29.10 -21.26 -6.99
N ALA A 29 -29.19 -20.03 -6.46
CA ALA A 29 -30.39 -19.55 -5.78
C ALA A 29 -31.58 -19.45 -6.76
N ARG A 30 -31.35 -18.95 -7.98
CA ARG A 30 -32.37 -18.91 -9.04
C ARG A 30 -32.83 -20.28 -9.50
N ALA A 31 -31.95 -21.28 -9.46
CA ALA A 31 -32.28 -22.66 -9.76
C ALA A 31 -33.09 -23.34 -8.64
N GLY A 32 -33.28 -22.69 -7.49
CA GLY A 32 -34.00 -23.26 -6.34
C GLY A 32 -33.24 -24.40 -5.65
N ASP A 33 -31.90 -24.41 -5.76
CA ASP A 33 -31.05 -25.44 -5.16
C ASP A 33 -30.36 -24.88 -3.89
N PRO A 34 -30.97 -25.04 -2.70
CA PRO A 34 -30.46 -24.46 -1.46
C PRO A 34 -29.14 -25.08 -1.02
N SER A 35 -28.94 -26.38 -1.24
CA SER A 35 -27.68 -27.07 -0.91
C SER A 35 -26.53 -26.50 -1.72
N ARG A 36 -26.70 -26.37 -3.04
CA ARG A 36 -25.68 -25.76 -3.90
C ARG A 36 -25.48 -24.28 -3.60
N THR A 37 -26.55 -23.56 -3.26
CA THR A 37 -26.46 -22.14 -2.86
C THR A 37 -25.60 -21.99 -1.60
N LEU A 38 -25.82 -22.83 -0.58
CA LEU A 38 -25.03 -22.82 0.65
C LEU A 38 -23.54 -23.08 0.36
N THR A 39 -23.23 -24.15 -0.38
CA THR A 39 -21.83 -24.49 -0.73
C THR A 39 -21.15 -23.36 -1.49
N ARG A 40 -21.84 -22.72 -2.45
CA ARG A 40 -21.28 -21.58 -3.18
C ARG A 40 -21.10 -20.35 -2.30
N ALA A 41 -21.98 -20.13 -1.34
CA ALA A 41 -21.86 -19.02 -0.40
C ALA A 41 -20.67 -19.22 0.56
N GLU A 42 -20.43 -20.44 1.02
CA GLU A 42 -19.25 -20.80 1.81
C GLU A 42 -17.95 -20.58 1.01
N GLU A 43 -17.90 -21.06 -0.25
CA GLU A 43 -16.75 -20.81 -1.14
C GLU A 43 -16.50 -19.31 -1.36
N LEU A 44 -17.56 -18.52 -1.54
CA LEU A 44 -17.48 -17.06 -1.68
C LEU A 44 -16.96 -16.42 -0.40
N GLY A 45 -17.47 -16.83 0.77
CA GLY A 45 -17.02 -16.34 2.08
C GLY A 45 -15.54 -16.60 2.31
N CYS A 46 -15.09 -17.83 2.12
CA CYS A 46 -13.67 -18.18 2.24
C CYS A 46 -12.79 -17.40 1.25
N ALA A 47 -13.25 -17.18 0.02
CA ALA A 47 -12.51 -16.38 -0.95
C ALA A 47 -12.44 -14.90 -0.56
N LEU A 48 -13.51 -14.36 0.03
CA LEU A 48 -13.56 -12.98 0.52
C LEU A 48 -12.60 -12.78 1.69
N ASP A 49 -12.60 -13.66 2.68
CA ASP A 49 -11.71 -13.59 3.85
C ASP A 49 -10.24 -13.63 3.42
N ASN A 50 -9.89 -14.51 2.48
CA ASN A 50 -8.54 -14.56 1.90
C ASN A 50 -8.17 -13.26 1.17
N THR A 51 -9.12 -12.65 0.47
CA THR A 51 -8.88 -11.39 -0.25
C THR A 51 -8.70 -10.22 0.72
N LEU A 52 -9.47 -10.17 1.81
CA LEU A 52 -9.33 -9.17 2.86
C LEU A 52 -7.97 -9.29 3.53
N GLY A 53 -7.51 -10.50 3.88
CA GLY A 53 -6.17 -10.69 4.44
C GLY A 53 -5.04 -10.23 3.52
N LEU A 54 -5.18 -10.38 2.19
CA LEU A 54 -4.23 -9.82 1.23
C LEU A 54 -4.25 -8.28 1.22
N VAL A 55 -5.42 -7.67 1.37
CA VAL A 55 -5.55 -6.20 1.44
C VAL A 55 -4.94 -5.68 2.73
N ASP A 56 -5.22 -6.34 3.87
CA ASP A 56 -4.66 -5.95 5.17
C ASP A 56 -3.13 -6.03 5.15
N ALA A 57 -2.55 -7.12 4.64
CA ALA A 57 -1.09 -7.24 4.51
C ALA A 57 -0.47 -6.15 3.61
N VAL A 58 -1.18 -5.72 2.58
CA VAL A 58 -0.74 -4.60 1.72
C VAL A 58 -0.82 -3.26 2.47
N LEU A 59 -1.87 -3.05 3.27
CA LEU A 59 -2.03 -1.84 4.08
C LEU A 59 -0.95 -1.78 5.16
N GLU A 60 -0.69 -2.87 5.88
CA GLU A 60 0.40 -2.97 6.87
C GLU A 60 1.75 -2.65 6.25
N ALA A 61 2.08 -3.26 5.09
CA ALA A 61 3.32 -2.99 4.38
C ALA A 61 3.45 -1.51 3.97
N VAL A 62 2.33 -0.86 3.60
CA VAL A 62 2.30 0.57 3.29
C VAL A 62 2.50 1.44 4.52
N GLU A 63 1.99 1.04 5.69
CA GLU A 63 2.16 1.75 6.95
C GLU A 63 3.61 1.63 7.47
N GLU A 64 4.22 0.45 7.37
CA GLU A 64 5.62 0.22 7.78
C GLU A 64 6.64 0.97 6.90
N ASP A 65 6.36 1.10 5.60
CA ASP A 65 7.19 1.87 4.65
C ASP A 65 7.02 3.41 4.81
N GLN A 66 6.13 3.86 5.70
CA GLN A 66 6.16 5.26 6.13
C GLN A 66 7.35 5.46 7.07
N PRO A 67 8.24 6.44 6.80
CA PRO A 67 9.33 6.74 7.71
C PRO A 67 8.76 7.16 9.07
N SER A 68 8.71 6.21 9.99
CA SER A 68 8.36 6.40 11.38
C SER A 68 9.53 7.11 12.06
N GLY A 69 9.55 8.45 11.96
CA GLY A 69 10.59 9.23 12.63
C GLY A 69 10.91 10.56 11.96
N LEU A 70 10.02 11.55 12.14
CA LEU A 70 10.51 12.90 12.45
C LEU A 70 10.93 12.91 13.93
N GLU A 71 11.97 12.15 14.28
CA GLU A 71 12.81 12.56 15.40
C GLU A 71 13.44 13.89 14.96
N PRO A 72 13.20 15.00 15.68
CA PRO A 72 13.85 16.25 15.34
C PRO A 72 15.35 16.02 15.43
N GLN A 73 16.04 15.99 14.28
CA GLN A 73 17.50 16.00 14.26
C GLN A 73 17.94 17.13 15.21
N PRO A 74 18.74 16.84 16.26
CA PRO A 74 19.29 17.91 17.08
C PRO A 74 20.02 18.84 16.12
N ALA A 75 19.59 20.10 16.09
CA ALA A 75 20.13 21.10 15.18
C ALA A 75 21.66 21.06 15.28
N LEU A 76 22.31 20.54 14.23
CA LEU A 76 23.77 20.54 14.17
C LEU A 76 24.23 21.98 14.44
N PRO A 77 25.16 22.22 15.38
CA PRO A 77 25.62 23.56 15.68
C PRO A 77 26.12 24.17 14.38
N ARG A 78 25.45 25.24 13.95
CA ARG A 78 25.78 25.97 12.74
C ARG A 78 27.22 26.42 12.90
N ALA A 79 28.14 25.77 12.18
CA ALA A 79 29.53 26.20 12.15
C ALA A 79 29.55 27.70 11.78
N PRO A 80 30.28 28.55 12.52
CA PRO A 80 30.33 29.97 12.24
C PRO A 80 30.79 30.15 10.80
N ARG A 81 29.99 30.86 10.00
CA ARG A 81 30.35 31.20 8.62
C ARG A 81 31.67 31.98 8.67
N ALA A 82 32.77 31.33 8.30
CA ALA A 82 34.04 32.01 8.11
C ALA A 82 33.83 33.08 7.03
N ARG A 83 33.81 34.35 7.43
CA ARG A 83 33.78 35.48 6.50
C ARG A 83 35.11 35.48 5.73
N PRO A 84 35.10 35.59 4.39
CA PRO A 84 36.33 35.78 3.65
C PRO A 84 36.92 37.14 4.02
N THR A 85 38.06 37.15 4.70
CA THR A 85 38.89 38.33 4.90
C THR A 85 39.52 38.71 3.57
N ALA A 86 39.10 39.84 3.02
CA ALA A 86 39.70 40.41 1.82
C ALA A 86 41.17 40.81 2.10
N LEU A 87 42.12 40.06 1.55
CA LEU A 87 43.54 40.43 1.52
C LEU A 87 43.74 41.51 0.46
N ARG A 88 43.78 42.78 0.89
CA ARG A 88 44.10 43.93 0.04
C ARG A 88 45.63 43.98 -0.16
N SER A 89 46.11 43.46 -1.29
CA SER A 89 47.49 43.66 -1.70
C SER A 89 47.68 45.10 -2.18
N LYS A 90 48.26 45.95 -1.32
CA LYS A 90 48.96 47.16 -1.75
C LYS A 90 50.33 46.74 -2.25
N ARG A 91 50.62 46.89 -3.53
CA ARG A 91 51.98 47.16 -3.97
C ARG A 91 51.96 48.03 -5.22
N GLY A 92 52.55 49.21 -5.09
CA GLY A 92 52.70 50.16 -6.18
C GLY A 92 53.83 49.75 -7.12
N SER A 93 53.69 50.18 -8.36
CA SER A 93 54.74 50.80 -9.17
C SER A 93 54.08 51.74 -10.15
#